data_AF-A0A7K2A6A3-F1
#
_entry.id   AF-A0A7K2A6A3-F1
#
_cell.length_a   1.000
_cell.length_b   1.000
_cell.length_c   1.000
_cell.angle_alpha   90.00
_cell.angle_beta   90.00
_cell.angle_gamma   90.00
#
_symmetry.space_group_name_H-M   'P 1'
#
loop_
_entity.id
_entity.type
_entity.pdbx_description
1 polymer ?
#
loop_
_entity_poly.entity_id
_entity_poly.type
_entity_poly.pdbx_seq_one_letter_code
_entity_poly.pdbx_strand_id
1 'polypeptide(L)'
;MFRPAGSRQPRNSTSSAMSSTPRASASTSSASGGRRVPTMGERPVVYMVCTGNAARSPMAAAMLRNLDADGRLDVRSAGILTLEGHPIGTRTRSALARHGLVDHAHRSRQFRGDDAAEADLVVVMEPLHLGWVRRNLPEAAPITGSLRRLARDLSPPEGGADAGDVGPRVRALELDTLDPEPWEEIVDPGAGEQDDFDRCSDELRLLVAELHRRLV
;
A
#
# COMPACT_ATOMS: atom_id res chain seq x y z
N MET A 1 -25.35 -63.82 -3.21
CA MET A 1 -24.24 -62.93 -3.64
C MET A 1 -24.47 -62.58 -5.12
N PHE A 2 -24.40 -61.30 -5.46
CA PHE A 2 -24.93 -60.63 -6.66
C PHE A 2 -24.39 -61.13 -8.04
N ARG A 3 -25.25 -61.10 -9.07
CA ARG A 3 -24.92 -60.84 -10.51
C ARG A 3 -25.31 -59.37 -10.81
N PRO A 4 -24.67 -58.62 -11.74
CA PRO A 4 -24.78 -58.77 -13.22
C PRO A 4 -23.42 -58.52 -13.95
N ALA A 5 -23.11 -58.86 -15.22
CA ALA A 5 -23.73 -58.86 -16.55
C ALA A 5 -23.82 -57.49 -17.27
N GLY A 6 -23.10 -57.35 -18.40
CA GLY A 6 -23.29 -56.33 -19.46
C GLY A 6 -22.02 -55.53 -19.80
N SER A 7 -21.19 -55.89 -20.80
CA SER A 7 -21.33 -55.78 -22.27
C SER A 7 -21.07 -54.38 -22.86
N ARG A 8 -19.99 -54.22 -23.64
CA ARG A 8 -19.94 -53.74 -25.06
C ARG A 8 -18.53 -53.26 -25.43
N GLN A 9 -18.01 -53.81 -26.54
CA GLN A 9 -16.82 -53.35 -27.28
C GLN A 9 -17.15 -52.13 -28.19
N PRO A 10 -16.31 -51.79 -29.19
CA PRO A 10 -15.24 -50.78 -29.15
C PRO A 10 -15.57 -49.62 -30.14
N ARG A 11 -14.70 -48.61 -30.31
CA ARG A 11 -14.42 -48.00 -31.64
C ARG A 11 -13.37 -46.89 -31.58
N ASN A 12 -12.58 -46.91 -32.64
CA ASN A 12 -11.53 -46.00 -33.09
C ASN A 12 -11.95 -44.52 -33.13
N SER A 13 -10.97 -43.64 -32.94
CA SER A 13 -11.00 -42.28 -33.50
C SER A 13 -9.74 -42.03 -34.33
N THR A 14 -10.00 -41.73 -35.60
CA THR A 14 -9.12 -41.35 -36.68
C THR A 14 -8.56 -39.93 -36.53
N SER A 15 -7.38 -39.72 -37.11
CA SER A 15 -6.76 -38.44 -37.43
C SER A 15 -7.65 -37.57 -38.34
N SER A 16 -7.70 -36.26 -38.07
CA SER A 16 -7.82 -35.20 -39.08
C SER A 16 -7.42 -33.85 -38.48
N ALA A 17 -6.38 -33.26 -39.06
CA ALA A 17 -5.97 -31.88 -38.85
C ALA A 17 -6.93 -30.91 -39.54
N MET A 18 -7.22 -29.76 -38.92
CA MET A 18 -7.56 -28.52 -39.64
C MET A 18 -7.23 -27.28 -38.78
N SER A 19 -6.24 -26.55 -39.29
CA SER A 19 -5.97 -25.12 -39.21
C SER A 19 -7.12 -24.21 -38.71
N SER A 20 -6.84 -23.36 -37.73
CA SER A 20 -7.03 -21.90 -37.86
C SER A 20 -6.57 -21.19 -36.58
N THR A 21 -5.53 -20.37 -36.74
CA THR A 21 -5.07 -19.38 -35.78
C THR A 21 -6.08 -18.23 -35.65
N PRO A 22 -6.35 -17.74 -34.43
CA PRO A 22 -6.61 -16.33 -34.22
C PRO A 22 -5.41 -15.67 -33.56
N ARG A 23 -4.93 -14.66 -34.27
CA ARG A 23 -3.90 -13.68 -33.92
C ARG A 23 -4.28 -13.00 -32.61
N ALA A 24 -3.58 -13.32 -31.52
CA ALA A 24 -3.67 -12.54 -30.29
C ALA A 24 -3.06 -11.16 -30.58
N SER A 25 -3.91 -10.15 -30.68
CA SER A 25 -3.50 -8.75 -30.68
C SER A 25 -2.90 -8.44 -29.31
N ALA A 26 -1.57 -8.48 -29.23
CA ALA A 26 -0.85 -7.87 -28.14
C ALA A 26 -1.13 -6.35 -28.18
N SER A 27 -2.02 -5.88 -27.32
CA SER A 27 -2.11 -4.47 -27.00
C SER A 27 -0.89 -4.12 -26.16
N THR A 28 0.18 -3.70 -26.82
CA THR A 28 1.29 -3.01 -26.21
C THR A 28 0.77 -1.68 -25.67
N SER A 29 0.40 -1.61 -24.39
CA SER A 29 0.32 -0.34 -23.69
C SER A 29 1.75 0.09 -23.41
N SER A 30 2.25 1.00 -24.25
CA SER A 30 3.51 1.70 -23.99
C SER A 30 3.40 2.39 -22.63
N ALA A 31 4.20 1.94 -21.67
CA ALA A 31 4.47 2.68 -20.44
C ALA A 31 5.26 3.94 -20.81
N SER A 32 4.55 4.96 -21.30
CA SER A 32 5.03 6.34 -21.20
C SER A 32 4.83 6.74 -19.75
N GLY A 33 5.92 6.90 -19.01
CA GLY A 33 5.96 7.43 -17.65
C GLY A 33 5.48 8.88 -17.59
N GLY A 34 4.20 9.09 -17.88
CA GLY A 34 3.50 10.34 -17.76
C GLY A 34 3.16 10.58 -16.30
N ARG A 35 3.65 11.71 -15.78
CA ARG A 35 3.40 12.19 -14.43
C ARG A 35 1.89 12.34 -14.21
N ARG A 36 1.31 11.68 -13.21
CA ARG A 36 -0.11 11.85 -12.86
C ARG A 36 -0.33 13.29 -12.39
N VAL A 37 -1.23 13.99 -13.06
CA VAL A 37 -1.75 15.30 -12.63
C VAL A 37 -3.15 15.02 -12.08
N PRO A 38 -3.42 15.24 -10.78
CA PRO A 38 -4.74 15.03 -10.22
C PRO A 38 -5.77 15.89 -10.98
N THR A 39 -6.89 15.29 -11.38
CA THR A 39 -8.01 16.07 -11.92
C THR A 39 -8.84 16.64 -10.78
N MET A 40 -9.47 17.81 -10.98
CA MET A 40 -10.33 18.40 -9.95
C MET A 40 -11.42 17.40 -9.53
N GLY A 41 -11.50 17.11 -8.23
CA GLY A 41 -12.47 16.18 -7.65
C GLY A 41 -11.96 14.74 -7.45
N GLU A 42 -10.75 14.40 -7.89
CA GLU A 42 -10.12 13.13 -7.51
C GLU A 42 -9.47 13.23 -6.12
N ARG A 43 -9.70 12.20 -5.31
CA ARG A 43 -9.13 12.09 -3.97
C ARG A 43 -7.65 11.71 -4.06
N PRO A 44 -6.76 12.32 -3.25
CA PRO A 44 -5.36 11.93 -3.23
C PRO A 44 -5.16 10.47 -2.84
N VAL A 45 -4.29 9.78 -3.57
CA VAL A 45 -3.90 8.41 -3.27
C VAL A 45 -2.72 8.42 -2.30
N VAL A 46 -2.93 7.88 -1.10
CA VAL A 46 -1.92 7.82 -0.03
C VAL A 46 -1.55 6.36 0.24
N TYR A 47 -0.29 6.01 0.01
CA TYR A 47 0.24 4.68 0.31
C TYR A 47 1.00 4.66 1.64
N MET A 48 0.56 3.81 2.58
CA MET A 48 1.36 3.45 3.76
C MET A 48 2.26 2.26 3.42
N VAL A 49 3.57 2.36 3.62
CA VAL A 49 4.55 1.36 3.19
C VAL A 49 5.49 0.96 4.33
N CYS A 50 5.66 -0.35 4.56
CA CYS A 50 6.67 -0.90 5.45
C CYS A 50 7.42 -2.06 4.79
N THR A 51 8.08 -2.95 5.54
CA THR A 51 8.78 -4.10 4.96
C THR A 51 7.81 -5.13 4.40
N GLY A 52 7.06 -5.83 5.25
CA GLY A 52 6.26 -7.00 4.85
C GLY A 52 4.77 -6.77 4.69
N ASN A 53 4.29 -5.53 4.82
CA ASN A 53 2.86 -5.19 4.80
C ASN A 53 1.98 -6.05 5.73
N ALA A 54 2.50 -6.35 6.93
CA ALA A 54 1.86 -7.27 7.89
C ALA A 54 1.61 -6.65 9.28
N ALA A 55 2.31 -5.55 9.62
CA ALA A 55 2.25 -4.91 10.92
C ALA A 55 2.06 -3.38 10.80
N ARG A 56 3.15 -2.63 10.61
CA ARG A 56 3.14 -1.15 10.66
C ARG A 56 2.23 -0.49 9.62
N SER A 57 2.43 -0.78 8.33
CA SER A 57 1.63 -0.17 7.26
C SER A 57 0.14 -0.53 7.28
N PRO A 58 -0.30 -1.78 7.53
CA PRO A 58 -1.74 -2.05 7.66
C PRO A 58 -2.35 -1.38 8.89
N MET A 59 -1.63 -1.32 10.02
CA MET A 59 -2.11 -0.59 11.20
C MET A 59 -2.34 0.89 10.89
N ALA A 60 -1.33 1.53 10.30
CA ALA A 60 -1.37 2.95 9.99
C ALA A 60 -2.45 3.28 8.94
N ALA A 61 -2.65 2.42 7.93
CA ALA A 61 -3.69 2.60 6.93
C ALA A 61 -5.11 2.45 7.53
N ALA A 62 -5.33 1.46 8.39
CA ALA A 62 -6.62 1.29 9.08
C ALA A 62 -6.94 2.50 9.97
N MET A 63 -5.94 3.03 10.69
CA MET A 63 -6.09 4.24 11.51
C MET A 63 -6.42 5.47 10.66
N LEU A 64 -5.72 5.66 9.54
CA LEU A 64 -5.94 6.83 8.68
C LEU A 64 -7.33 6.79 8.02
N ARG A 65 -7.76 5.62 7.52
CA ARG A 65 -9.13 5.43 6.98
C ARG A 65 -10.20 5.72 8.01
N ASN A 66 -9.97 5.33 9.27
CA ASN A 66 -10.94 5.58 10.34
C ASN A 66 -11.05 7.07 10.69
N LEU A 67 -9.95 7.82 10.63
CA LEU A 67 -9.94 9.26 10.87
C LEU A 67 -10.55 10.03 9.69
N ASP A 68 -10.28 9.59 8.46
CA ASP A 68 -10.84 10.16 7.23
C ASP A 68 -12.22 9.56 6.92
N ALA A 69 -13.16 9.70 7.86
CA ALA A 69 -14.51 9.12 7.75
C ALA A 69 -15.32 9.69 6.57
N ASP A 70 -15.02 10.93 6.16
CA ASP A 70 -15.60 11.58 4.98
C ASP A 70 -15.02 11.02 3.66
N GLY A 71 -13.96 10.20 3.76
CA GLY A 71 -13.31 9.53 2.65
C GLY A 71 -12.75 10.52 1.64
N ARG A 72 -12.02 11.54 2.10
CA ARG A 72 -11.33 12.53 1.25
C ARG A 72 -10.03 12.00 0.66
N LEU A 73 -9.50 10.91 1.21
CA LEU A 73 -8.26 10.24 0.79
C LEU A 73 -8.56 8.83 0.28
N ASP A 74 -7.83 8.38 -0.73
CA ASP A 74 -7.73 6.96 -1.10
C ASP A 74 -6.53 6.35 -0.39
N VAL A 75 -6.77 5.80 0.80
CA VAL A 75 -5.73 5.24 1.67
C VAL A 75 -5.48 3.77 1.34
N ARG A 76 -4.24 3.47 0.98
CA ARG A 76 -3.75 2.13 0.61
C ARG A 76 -2.58 1.72 1.49
N SER A 77 -2.25 0.43 1.49
CA SER A 77 -1.06 -0.05 2.17
C SER A 77 -0.32 -1.09 1.33
N ALA A 78 1.00 -1.10 1.44
CA ALA A 78 1.86 -2.06 0.76
C ALA A 78 3.15 -2.30 1.58
N GLY A 79 4.06 -3.09 1.04
CA GLY A 79 5.39 -3.29 1.60
C GLY A 79 6.46 -3.54 0.55
N ILE A 80 7.70 -3.25 0.90
CA ILE A 80 8.84 -3.33 -0.03
C ILE A 80 9.42 -4.74 -0.18
N LEU A 81 9.10 -5.65 0.73
CA LEU A 81 9.52 -7.05 0.73
C LEU A 81 8.38 -7.91 1.29
N THR A 82 7.37 -8.15 0.45
CA THR A 82 6.08 -8.70 0.89
C THR A 82 5.81 -10.08 0.30
N LEU A 83 5.36 -11.01 1.15
CA LEU A 83 4.63 -12.19 0.71
C LEU A 83 3.17 -11.80 0.50
N GLU A 84 2.71 -11.80 -0.75
CA GLU A 84 1.40 -11.23 -1.11
C GLU A 84 0.22 -12.12 -0.72
N GLY A 85 -0.97 -11.50 -0.60
CA GLY A 85 -2.24 -12.20 -0.42
C GLY A 85 -2.53 -12.70 1.00
N HIS A 86 -1.71 -12.36 1.98
CA HIS A 86 -1.88 -12.83 3.36
C HIS A 86 -2.66 -11.83 4.21
N PRO A 87 -3.56 -12.28 5.10
CA PRO A 87 -4.17 -11.40 6.08
C PRO A 87 -3.14 -10.96 7.12
N ILE A 88 -3.44 -9.88 7.86
CA ILE A 88 -2.64 -9.50 9.03
C ILE A 88 -2.66 -10.61 10.09
N GLY A 89 -1.54 -10.79 10.78
CA GLY A 89 -1.39 -11.78 11.86
C GLY A 89 -2.15 -11.43 13.14
N THR A 90 -2.22 -12.37 14.08
CA THR A 90 -2.97 -12.20 15.34
C THR A 90 -2.49 -11.00 16.15
N ARG A 91 -1.17 -10.78 16.26
CA ARG A 91 -0.63 -9.66 17.06
C ARG A 91 -1.02 -8.30 16.49
N THR A 92 -0.92 -8.12 15.17
CA THR A 92 -1.41 -6.92 14.47
C THR A 92 -2.91 -6.71 14.66
N ARG A 93 -3.72 -7.78 14.58
CA ARG A 93 -5.17 -7.70 14.81
C ARG A 93 -5.49 -7.27 16.24
N SER A 94 -4.82 -7.85 17.23
CA SER A 94 -4.99 -7.48 18.64
C SER A 94 -4.61 -6.03 18.90
N ALA A 95 -3.49 -5.57 18.32
CA ALA A 95 -3.04 -4.20 18.44
C ALA A 95 -4.03 -3.19 17.82
N LEU A 96 -4.61 -3.51 16.66
CA LEU A 96 -5.70 -2.71 16.07
C LEU A 96 -6.96 -2.68 16.94
N ALA A 97 -7.35 -3.82 17.50
CA ALA A 97 -8.55 -3.93 18.31
C ALA A 97 -8.51 -3.06 19.58
N ARG A 98 -7.31 -2.79 20.12
CA ARG A 98 -7.11 -1.82 21.23
C ARG A 98 -7.57 -0.41 20.90
N HIS A 99 -7.52 -0.05 19.63
CA HIS A 99 -7.97 1.25 19.10
C HIS A 99 -9.41 1.19 18.56
N GLY A 100 -10.14 0.10 18.81
CA GLY A 100 -11.49 -0.11 18.30
C GLY A 100 -11.54 -0.41 16.80
N LEU A 101 -10.40 -0.76 16.18
CA LEU A 101 -10.28 -0.97 14.74
C LEU A 101 -10.22 -2.44 14.37
N VAL A 102 -10.79 -2.77 13.22
CA VAL A 102 -10.75 -4.10 12.63
C VAL A 102 -10.57 -3.97 11.11
N ASP A 103 -9.63 -4.72 10.55
CA ASP A 103 -9.43 -4.80 9.09
C ASP A 103 -9.36 -6.27 8.64
N HIS A 104 -10.53 -6.84 8.32
CA HIS A 104 -10.63 -8.19 7.79
C HIS A 104 -10.29 -8.27 6.29
N ALA A 105 -10.37 -7.14 5.59
CA ALA A 105 -10.20 -7.05 4.15
C ALA A 105 -8.71 -6.98 3.76
N HIS A 106 -7.83 -6.56 4.68
CA HIS A 106 -6.40 -6.46 4.41
C HIS A 106 -5.83 -7.72 3.78
N ARG A 107 -5.11 -7.54 2.68
CA ARG A 107 -4.26 -8.55 2.06
C ARG A 107 -2.93 -7.89 1.77
N SER A 108 -1.86 -8.54 2.22
CA SER A 108 -0.50 -8.06 2.01
C SER A 108 -0.22 -7.89 0.51
N ARG A 109 0.43 -6.79 0.13
CA ARG A 109 0.76 -6.44 -1.26
C ARG A 109 2.17 -5.87 -1.35
N GLN A 110 2.89 -6.24 -2.39
CA GLN A 110 4.18 -5.65 -2.72
C GLN A 110 3.99 -4.29 -3.40
N PHE A 111 4.71 -3.28 -2.92
CA PHE A 111 4.75 -1.96 -3.54
C PHE A 111 5.55 -2.00 -4.85
N ARG A 112 4.98 -1.46 -5.94
CA ARG A 112 5.53 -1.50 -7.31
C ARG A 112 5.45 -0.14 -8.02
N GLY A 113 6.06 -0.05 -9.20
CA GLY A 113 6.03 1.15 -10.03
C GLY A 113 4.63 1.65 -10.38
N ASP A 114 3.69 0.74 -10.66
CA ASP A 114 2.30 1.13 -10.92
C ASP A 114 1.64 1.78 -9.68
N ASP A 115 1.98 1.31 -8.47
CA ASP A 115 1.51 1.93 -7.23
C ASP A 115 2.07 3.33 -7.06
N ALA A 116 3.37 3.48 -7.32
CA ALA A 116 4.06 4.77 -7.28
C ALA A 116 3.53 5.77 -8.31
N ALA A 117 3.16 5.30 -9.51
CA ALA A 117 2.61 6.13 -10.57
C ALA A 117 1.22 6.69 -10.23
N GLU A 118 0.43 5.95 -9.45
CA GLU A 118 -0.88 6.37 -8.98
C GLU A 118 -0.83 7.25 -7.72
N ALA A 119 0.23 7.11 -6.91
CA ALA A 119 0.35 7.77 -5.61
C ALA A 119 0.53 9.28 -5.71
N ASP A 120 -0.19 10.01 -4.87
CA ASP A 120 0.05 11.43 -4.58
C ASP A 120 1.02 11.60 -3.41
N LEU A 121 1.02 10.63 -2.49
CA LEU A 121 1.91 10.54 -1.33
C LEU A 121 2.24 9.07 -0.98
N VAL A 122 3.51 8.81 -0.69
CA VAL A 122 3.99 7.55 -0.13
C VAL A 122 4.57 7.81 1.25
N VAL A 123 4.01 7.15 2.26
CA VAL A 123 4.39 7.28 3.67
C VAL A 123 5.09 6.02 4.12
N VAL A 124 6.36 6.14 4.54
CA VAL A 124 7.16 5.01 4.99
C VAL A 124 7.43 5.03 6.50
N MET A 125 7.83 3.90 7.07
CA MET A 125 7.97 3.75 8.53
C MET A 125 9.39 3.92 9.07
N GLU A 126 10.42 3.89 8.21
CA GLU A 126 11.83 3.92 8.66
C GLU A 126 12.77 4.34 7.52
N PRO A 127 14.00 4.80 7.83
CA PRO A 127 15.00 5.23 6.84
C PRO A 127 15.32 4.20 5.75
N LEU A 128 15.33 2.90 6.09
CA LEU A 128 15.62 1.83 5.13
C LEU A 128 14.58 1.80 4.00
N HIS A 129 13.31 2.07 4.30
CA HIS A 129 12.26 2.15 3.30
C HIS A 129 12.49 3.31 2.32
N LEU A 130 12.93 4.48 2.81
CA LEU A 130 13.30 5.62 1.96
C LEU A 130 14.44 5.23 1.02
N GLY A 131 15.49 4.60 1.56
CA GLY A 131 16.61 4.10 0.77
C GLY A 131 16.19 3.04 -0.25
N TRP A 132 15.21 2.19 0.07
CA TRP A 132 14.66 1.23 -0.90
C TRP A 132 13.91 1.94 -2.02
N VAL A 133 13.05 2.91 -1.72
CA VAL A 133 12.29 3.66 -2.74
C VAL A 133 13.23 4.43 -3.65
N ARG A 134 14.19 5.19 -3.10
CA ARG A 134 15.18 5.93 -3.89
C ARG A 134 15.98 5.06 -4.86
N ARG A 135 16.27 3.80 -4.48
CA ARG A 135 17.02 2.87 -5.33
C ARG A 135 16.16 2.15 -6.37
N ASN A 136 14.93 1.78 -6.03
CA ASN A 136 14.11 0.90 -6.86
C ASN A 136 13.03 1.63 -7.66
N LEU A 137 12.54 2.76 -7.15
CA LEU A 137 11.46 3.58 -7.71
C LEU A 137 11.83 5.08 -7.57
N PRO A 138 12.93 5.53 -8.19
CA PRO A 138 13.43 6.91 -8.02
C PRO A 138 12.40 7.98 -8.38
N GLU A 139 11.47 7.70 -9.30
CA GLU A 139 10.36 8.57 -9.67
C GLU A 139 9.38 8.85 -8.51
N ALA A 140 9.32 7.97 -7.51
CA ALA A 140 8.48 8.11 -6.33
C ALA A 140 9.19 8.86 -5.19
N ALA A 141 10.53 9.05 -5.27
CA ALA A 141 11.29 9.68 -4.19
C ALA A 141 10.75 11.08 -3.79
N PRO A 142 10.36 11.97 -4.73
CA PRO A 142 9.85 13.30 -4.39
C PRO A 142 8.50 13.31 -3.66
N ILE A 143 7.80 12.16 -3.64
CA ILE A 143 6.53 11.98 -2.91
C ILE A 143 6.65 11.01 -1.74
N THR A 144 7.87 10.59 -1.39
CA THR A 144 8.08 9.60 -0.34
C THR A 144 8.70 10.23 0.89
N GLY A 145 7.98 10.19 2.01
CA GLY A 145 8.46 10.69 3.31
C GLY A 145 8.24 9.69 4.43
N SER A 146 9.06 9.77 5.49
CA SER A 146 8.76 9.01 6.70
C SER A 146 7.52 9.56 7.39
N LEU A 147 6.74 8.70 8.05
CA LEU A 147 5.55 9.11 8.78
C LEU A 147 5.88 10.19 9.83
N ARG A 148 7.00 10.05 10.55
CA ARG A 148 7.43 11.02 11.56
C ARG A 148 7.76 12.39 10.94
N ARG A 149 8.47 12.42 9.81
CA ARG A 149 8.79 13.67 9.12
C ARG A 149 7.56 14.35 8.56
N LEU A 150 6.68 13.60 7.90
CA LEU A 150 5.45 14.16 7.35
C LEU A 150 4.52 14.69 8.44
N ALA A 151 4.40 13.98 9.56
CA ALA A 151 3.67 14.45 10.74
C ALA A 151 4.28 15.70 11.39
N ARG A 152 5.57 16.00 11.17
CA ARG A 152 6.24 17.18 11.72
C ARG A 152 6.24 18.37 10.75
N ASP A 153 6.51 18.09 9.48
CA ASP A 153 6.97 19.10 8.52
C ASP A 153 5.96 19.40 7.41
N LEU A 154 4.99 18.50 7.12
CA LEU A 154 3.98 18.77 6.10
C LEU A 154 3.04 19.90 6.54
N SER A 155 3.03 21.02 5.84
CA SER A 155 2.10 22.11 6.14
C SER A 155 0.63 21.66 5.96
N PRO A 156 -0.29 22.05 6.87
CA PRO A 156 -1.72 21.81 6.67
C PRO A 156 -2.24 22.55 5.43
N PRO A 157 -3.40 22.15 4.86
CA PRO A 157 -3.96 22.82 3.69
C PRO A 157 -4.32 24.29 4.02
N GLU A 158 -4.00 25.20 3.09
CA GLU A 158 -4.37 26.61 3.20
C GLU A 158 -5.79 26.81 2.64
N GLY A 159 -6.71 27.38 3.44
CA GLY A 159 -8.02 27.82 2.93
C GLY A 159 -9.18 26.82 3.01
N GLY A 160 -8.99 25.65 3.63
CA GLY A 160 -10.07 24.67 3.89
C GLY A 160 -9.75 23.27 3.37
N ALA A 161 -10.60 22.30 3.73
CA ALA A 161 -10.40 20.86 3.64
C ALA A 161 -10.35 20.25 2.21
N ASP A 162 -9.89 20.98 1.21
CA ASP A 162 -9.69 20.41 -0.13
C ASP A 162 -8.41 19.57 -0.13
N ALA A 163 -8.59 18.25 -0.08
CA ALA A 163 -7.49 17.30 -0.11
C ALA A 163 -6.68 17.34 -1.43
N GLY A 164 -7.21 17.95 -2.50
CA GLY A 164 -6.63 17.90 -3.84
C GLY A 164 -5.21 18.43 -3.99
N ASP A 165 -4.68 19.17 -3.01
CA ASP A 165 -3.36 19.82 -3.05
C ASP A 165 -2.23 19.05 -2.34
N VAL A 166 -2.48 17.82 -1.86
CA VAL A 166 -1.48 17.00 -1.13
C VAL A 166 -0.20 16.82 -1.95
N GLY A 167 -0.30 16.44 -3.22
CA GLY A 167 0.86 16.16 -4.08
C GLY A 167 1.81 17.37 -4.23
N PRO A 168 1.31 18.57 -4.57
CA PRO A 168 2.10 19.80 -4.56
C PRO A 168 2.76 20.13 -3.21
N ARG A 169 2.02 20.05 -2.09
CA ARG A 169 2.56 20.37 -0.75
C ARG A 169 3.68 19.41 -0.34
N VAL A 170 3.52 18.12 -0.63
CA VAL A 170 4.56 17.11 -0.35
C VAL A 170 5.83 17.40 -1.16
N ARG A 171 5.70 17.77 -2.44
CA ARG A 171 6.87 18.10 -3.28
C ARG A 171 7.62 19.34 -2.82
N ALA A 172 6.91 20.31 -2.24
CA ALA A 172 7.52 21.51 -1.67
C ALA A 172 8.46 21.21 -0.47
N LEU A 173 8.38 20.01 0.11
CA LEU A 173 9.29 19.57 1.16
C LEU A 173 10.63 19.03 0.63
N GLU A 174 10.76 18.82 -0.68
CA GLU A 174 11.99 18.33 -1.34
C GLU A 174 12.57 17.05 -0.67
N LEU A 175 11.67 16.13 -0.29
CA LEU A 175 11.99 14.95 0.54
C LEU A 175 13.07 14.04 -0.04
N ASP A 176 13.23 14.01 -1.36
CA ASP A 176 14.24 13.24 -2.06
C ASP A 176 15.66 13.78 -1.90
N THR A 177 15.79 15.07 -1.53
CA THR A 177 17.09 15.73 -1.30
C THR A 177 17.59 15.59 0.13
N LEU A 178 16.71 15.23 1.07
CA LEU A 178 17.03 15.14 2.49
C LEU A 178 17.67 13.79 2.84
N ASP A 179 18.69 13.80 3.68
CA ASP A 179 19.19 12.55 4.27
C ASP A 179 18.28 12.10 5.40
N PRO A 180 17.88 10.81 5.45
CA PRO A 180 17.02 10.32 6.50
C PRO A 180 17.77 10.23 7.82
N GLU A 181 17.13 10.69 8.89
CA GLU A 181 17.71 10.79 10.22
C GLU A 181 17.20 9.68 11.16
N PRO A 182 17.97 9.28 12.19
CA PRO A 182 17.56 8.20 13.11
C PRO A 182 16.22 8.44 13.83
N TRP A 183 15.84 9.70 14.08
CA TRP A 183 14.57 10.03 14.73
C TRP A 183 13.35 9.72 13.86
N GLU A 184 13.52 9.46 12.57
CA GLU A 184 12.45 9.14 11.63
C GLU A 184 11.98 7.69 11.70
N GLU A 185 12.69 6.84 12.44
CA GLU A 185 12.37 5.43 12.59
C GLU A 185 11.16 5.20 13.52
N ILE A 186 10.24 4.36 13.06
CA ILE A 186 9.23 3.71 13.88
C ILE A 186 9.65 2.26 14.04
N VAL A 187 9.98 1.87 15.27
CA VAL A 187 10.53 0.55 15.60
C VAL A 187 9.63 -0.55 15.03
N ASP A 188 10.23 -1.51 14.32
CA ASP A 188 9.50 -2.65 13.76
C ASP A 188 9.14 -3.68 14.85
N PRO A 189 7.84 -3.93 15.11
CA PRO A 189 7.45 -4.95 16.07
C PRO A 189 7.56 -6.38 15.48
N GLY A 190 7.91 -6.55 14.20
CA GLY A 190 7.81 -7.83 13.48
C GLY A 190 8.54 -9.02 14.11
N ALA A 191 9.65 -8.79 14.83
CA ALA A 191 10.39 -9.81 15.57
C ALA A 191 10.04 -9.90 17.07
N GLY A 192 9.13 -9.04 17.53
CA GLY A 192 8.77 -8.88 18.94
C GLY A 192 7.52 -9.63 19.39
N GLU A 193 7.14 -9.38 20.62
CA GLU A 193 5.95 -9.93 21.30
C GLU A 193 4.77 -8.94 21.26
N GLN A 194 3.60 -9.33 21.79
CA GLN A 194 2.39 -8.52 21.71
C GLN A 194 2.59 -7.07 22.22
N ASP A 195 3.34 -6.89 23.31
CA ASP A 195 3.62 -5.56 23.87
C ASP A 195 4.40 -4.65 22.90
N ASP A 196 5.21 -5.22 22.01
CA ASP A 196 5.91 -4.46 20.97
C ASP A 196 4.92 -3.96 19.90
N PHE A 197 3.97 -4.80 19.51
CA PHE A 197 2.90 -4.41 18.59
C PHE A 197 1.99 -3.35 19.22
N ASP A 198 1.65 -3.50 20.50
CA ASP A 198 0.81 -2.55 21.23
C ASP A 198 1.49 -1.17 21.30
N ARG A 199 2.76 -1.11 21.73
CA ARG A 199 3.54 0.13 21.75
C ARG A 199 3.66 0.77 20.37
N CYS A 200 3.96 -0.04 19.35
CA CYS A 200 4.01 0.43 17.97
C CYS A 200 2.67 1.03 17.53
N SER A 201 1.55 0.37 17.84
CA SER A 201 0.22 0.85 17.48
C SER A 201 -0.16 2.15 18.20
N ASP A 202 0.22 2.30 19.47
CA ASP A 202 -0.03 3.52 20.26
C ASP A 202 0.72 4.72 19.67
N GLU A 203 1.97 4.51 19.24
CA GLU A 203 2.78 5.51 18.55
C GLU A 203 2.18 5.86 17.17
N LEU A 204 1.85 4.85 16.36
CA LEU A 204 1.24 5.03 15.05
C LEU A 204 -0.05 5.84 15.15
N ARG A 205 -0.91 5.58 16.14
CA ARG A 205 -2.16 6.33 16.32
C ARG A 205 -1.92 7.84 16.44
N LEU A 206 -0.91 8.25 17.22
CA LEU A 206 -0.60 9.66 17.41
C LEU A 206 -0.04 10.30 16.13
N LEU A 207 0.90 9.62 15.48
CA LEU A 207 1.52 10.13 14.25
C LEU A 207 0.53 10.17 13.08
N VAL A 208 -0.35 9.18 12.95
CA VAL A 208 -1.37 9.14 11.91
C VAL A 208 -2.44 10.20 12.14
N ALA A 209 -2.83 10.47 13.39
CA ALA A 209 -3.72 11.57 13.70
C ALA A 209 -3.12 12.92 13.30
N GLU A 210 -1.82 13.11 13.57
CA GLU A 210 -1.12 14.32 13.16
C GLU A 210 -1.00 14.45 11.64
N LEU A 211 -0.62 13.37 10.97
CA LEU A 211 -0.56 13.33 9.51
C LEU A 211 -1.94 13.66 8.90
N HIS A 212 -3.02 13.08 9.42
CA HIS A 212 -4.37 13.35 8.93
C HIS A 212 -4.70 14.85 8.96
N ARG A 213 -4.45 15.55 10.08
CA ARG A 213 -4.66 17.00 10.19
C ARG A 213 -3.85 17.82 9.18
N ARG A 214 -2.73 17.29 8.74
CA ARG A 214 -1.86 17.91 7.75
C ARG A 214 -2.26 17.55 6.33
N LEU A 215 -2.99 16.47 6.12
CA LEU A 215 -3.51 16.10 4.81
C LEU A 215 -4.82 16.84 4.51
N VAL A 216 -5.74 16.90 5.48
CA VAL A 216 -7.12 17.39 5.34
C VAL A 216 -7.62 18.12 6.59
#